data_AF-A0A2T1DQA5-F1
#
_entry.id   AF-A0A2T1DQA5-F1
#
_cell.length_a   1.000
_cell.length_b   1.000
_cell.length_c   1.000
_cell.angle_alpha   90.00
_cell.angle_beta   90.00
_cell.angle_gamma   90.00
#
_symmetry.space_group_name_H-M   'P 1'
#
loop_
_entity.id
_entity.type
_entity.pdbx_description
1 polymer ?
#
loop_
_entity_poly.entity_id
_entity_poly.type
_entity_poly.pdbx_seq_one_letter_code
_entity_poly.pdbx_strand_id
1 'polypeptide(L)' 'MENTQSIRCPNCGSLAEREYIISSQIVRTQCPSCDYLMILCSRTNKVIEAYAPGIPVRHGS' A
#
# COMPACT_ATOMS: atom_id res chain seq x y z
N MET A 1 13.92 13.83 -2.90
CA MET A 1 13.40 13.21 -4.13
C MET A 1 12.54 12.04 -3.70
N GLU A 2 11.27 12.08 -4.05
CA GLU A 2 10.30 11.00 -3.80
C GLU A 2 10.10 10.25 -5.12
N ASN A 3 9.99 8.92 -5.06
CA ASN A 3 9.76 8.09 -6.24
C ASN A 3 8.44 7.34 -6.07
N THR A 4 7.50 7.58 -6.98
CA THR A 4 6.16 6.99 -6.96
C THR A 4 6.01 5.96 -8.07
N GLN A 5 5.53 4.78 -7.71
CA GLN A 5 5.32 3.66 -8.60
C GLN A 5 3.85 3.22 -8.54
N SER A 6 3.30 2.90 -9.70
CA SER A 6 1.99 2.23 -9.79
C SER A 6 2.16 0.72 -9.66
N ILE A 7 1.45 0.11 -8.70
CA ILE A 7 1.48 -1.34 -8.44
C ILE A 7 0.05 -1.89 -8.32
N ARG A 8 -0.08 -3.22 -8.21
CA ARG A 8 -1.35 -3.85 -7.84
C ARG A 8 -1.50 -3.86 -6.32
N CYS A 9 -2.69 -3.49 -5.84
CA CYS A 9 -3.04 -3.51 -4.44
C CYS A 9 -2.95 -4.96 -3.92
N PRO A 10 -2.20 -5.22 -2.83
CA PRO A 10 -2.11 -6.56 -2.26
C PRO A 10 -3.40 -7.02 -1.58
N ASN A 11 -4.29 -6.08 -1.24
CA ASN A 11 -5.60 -6.40 -0.66
C ASN A 11 -6.61 -6.75 -1.75
N CYS A 12 -6.90 -5.83 -2.69
CA CYS A 12 -8.01 -5.97 -3.64
C CYS A 12 -7.63 -6.18 -5.11
N GLY A 13 -6.34 -6.12 -5.46
CA GLY A 13 -5.87 -6.25 -6.85
C GLY A 13 -6.09 -5.02 -7.75
N SER A 14 -6.81 -3.98 -7.28
CA SER A 14 -6.91 -2.71 -8.01
C SER A 14 -5.56 -2.00 -8.15
N LEU A 15 -5.51 -0.93 -8.93
CA LEU A 15 -4.32 -0.09 -9.00
C LEU A 15 -4.09 0.61 -7.65
N ALA A 16 -2.84 0.63 -7.22
CA ALA A 16 -2.37 1.25 -5.99
C ALA A 16 -1.07 2.01 -6.27
N GLU A 17 -0.73 2.92 -5.37
CA GLU A 17 0.49 3.72 -5.44
C GLU A 17 1.47 3.28 -4.36
N ARG A 18 2.75 3.19 -4.71
CA ARG A 18 3.85 3.01 -3.77
C ARG A 18 4.81 4.18 -3.89
N GLU A 19 5.01 4.89 -2.80
CA GLU A 19 5.88 6.05 -2.70
C GLU A 19 7.08 5.75 -1.80
N TYR A 20 8.28 6.04 -2.31
CA TYR A 20 9.53 5.96 -1.56
C TYR A 20 9.89 7.37 -1.04
N ILE A 21 9.67 7.60 0.25
CA ILE A 21 9.93 8.88 0.91
C ILE A 21 11.28 8.79 1.61
N ILE A 22 12.34 9.16 0.87
CA ILE A 22 13.73 9.00 1.30
C ILE A 22 14.04 9.84 2.55
N SER A 23 13.50 11.06 2.64
CA SER A 23 13.68 11.98 3.76
C SER A 23 13.24 11.37 5.09
N SER A 24 12.15 10.61 5.08
CA SER A 24 11.57 9.99 6.27
C SER A 24 11.94 8.50 6.40
N GLN A 25 12.72 7.95 5.47
CA GLN A 25 13.09 6.52 5.43
C GLN A 25 11.88 5.58 5.46
N ILE A 26 10.81 5.95 4.75
CA ILE A 26 9.59 5.15 4.65
C ILE A 26 9.23 4.78 3.22
N VAL A 27 8.51 3.67 3.09
CA VAL A 27 7.82 3.26 1.87
C VAL A 27 6.34 3.21 2.19
N ARG A 28 5.55 4.05 1.52
CA ARG A 28 4.10 4.12 1.71
C ARG A 28 3.42 3.49 0.51
N THR A 29 2.58 2.49 0.75
CA THR A 29 1.72 1.87 -0.25
C THR A 29 0.28 2.20 0.09
N GLN A 30 -0.48 2.77 -0.84
CA GLN A 30 -1.88 3.12 -0.66
C GLN A 30 -2.76 2.68 -1.83
N CYS A 31 -3.98 2.22 -1.56
CA CYS A 31 -4.96 1.90 -2.59
C CYS A 31 -6.23 2.75 -2.42
N PRO A 32 -6.57 3.59 -3.40
CA PRO A 32 -7.79 4.41 -3.34
C PRO A 32 -9.08 3.60 -3.52
N SER A 33 -9.00 2.33 -3.94
CA SER A 33 -10.21 1.51 -4.19
C SER A 33 -10.74 0.77 -2.96
N CYS A 34 -9.89 0.49 -1.98
CA CYS A 34 -10.27 -0.31 -0.81
C CYS A 34 -9.64 0.24 0.47
N ASP A 35 -9.18 1.49 0.45
CA ASP A 35 -8.51 2.17 1.56
C ASP A 35 -7.35 1.40 2.19
N TYR A 36 -6.71 0.50 1.44
CA TYR A 36 -5.51 -0.22 1.92
C TYR A 36 -4.37 0.77 2.11
N LEU A 37 -3.72 0.74 3.27
CA LEU A 37 -2.53 1.52 3.61
C LEU A 37 -1.48 0.61 4.23
N MET A 38 -0.23 0.75 3.79
CA MET A 38 0.92 0.10 4.40
C MET A 38 2.12 1.04 4.38
N ILE A 39 2.71 1.28 5.55
CA ILE A 39 3.92 2.07 5.73
C ILE A 39 5.00 1.15 6.28
N LEU A 40 6.11 1.06 5.55
CA LEU A 40 7.27 0.26 5.93
C LEU A 40 8.47 1.16 6.16
N CYS A 41 9.39 0.76 7.04
CA CYS A 41 10.72 1.34 7.10
C CYS A 41 11.52 0.94 5.85
N SER A 42 11.95 1.89 5.03
CA SER A 42 12.65 1.61 3.76
C SER A 42 13.99 0.88 3.95
N ARG A 43 14.60 0.98 5.15
CA ARG A 43 15.88 0.33 5.47
C ARG A 43 15.74 -1.10 5.96
N THR A 44 14.65 -1.42 6.67
CA THR A 44 14.49 -2.71 7.36
C THR A 44 13.30 -3.53 6.86
N ASN A 45 12.44 -2.92 6.04
CA ASN A 45 11.14 -3.46 5.61
C ASN A 45 10.18 -3.82 6.77
N LYS A 46 10.48 -3.41 8.01
CA LYS A 46 9.56 -3.58 9.12
C LYS A 46 8.33 -2.71 8.90
N VAL A 47 7.17 -3.27 9.24
CA VAL A 47 5.90 -2.54 9.23
C VAL A 47 5.94 -1.49 10.34
N ILE A 48 5.65 -0.25 9.94
CA ILE A 48 5.44 0.87 10.86
C ILE A 48 3.95 1.00 11.13
N GLU A 49 3.14 1.02 10.07
CA GLU A 49 1.69 1.12 10.14
C GLU A 49 1.06 0.30 9.00
N ALA A 50 -0.06 -0.35 9.27
CA ALA A 50 -0.81 -1.08 8.26
C ALA A 50 -2.30 -1.03 8.56
N TYR A 51 -3.08 -0.84 7.50
CA TYR A 51 -4.54 -0.88 7.52
C TYR A 51 -5.03 -1.62 6.27
N ALA A 52 -5.83 -2.66 6.48
CA ALA A 52 -6.37 -3.50 5.43
C ALA A 52 -7.87 -3.73 5.67
N PRO A 53 -8.75 -3.03 4.94
CA PRO A 53 -10.19 -3.26 5.03
C PRO A 53 -10.58 -4.64 4.54
N GLY A 54 -11.58 -5.23 5.19
CA GLY A 54 -12.20 -6.47 4.71
C GLY A 54 -12.84 -6.25 3.34
N ILE A 55 -12.50 -7.09 2.36
CA ILE A 55 -13.10 -7.02 1.03
C ILE A 55 -14.31 -7.94 1.02
N PRO A 56 -15.50 -7.46 0.58
CA PRO A 56 -16.64 -8.34 0.40
C PRO A 56 -16.29 -9.40 -0.64
N VAL A 57 -16.37 -10.67 -0.24
CA VAL A 57 -16.23 -11.79 -1.17
C VAL A 57 -17.35 -11.64 -2.20
N ARG A 58 -16.99 -11.38 -3.45
CA ARG A 58 -17.96 -11.41 -4.55
C ARG A 58 -18.32 -12.87 -4.75
N HIS A 59 -19.42 -13.32 -4.16
CA HIS A 59 -20.07 -14.55 -4.58
C HIS A 59 -20.44 -14.35 -6.05
N GLY A 60 -19.66 -14.95 -6.95
CA GLY A 60 -20.01 -15.02 -8.36
C GLY A 60 -21.35 -15.72 -8.46
N SER A 61 -22.35 -14.97 -8.93
CA SER A 61 -23.62 -15.46 -9.44
C SER A 61 -23.40 -16.34 -10.67
#